data_AF-A0A935TTB2-F1
#
_entry.id   AF-A0A935TTB2-F1
#
_cell.length_a   1.000
_cell.length_b   1.000
_cell.length_c   1.000
_cell.angle_alpha   90.00
_cell.angle_beta   90.00
_cell.angle_gamma   90.00
#
_symmetry.space_group_name_H-M   'P 1'
#
loop_
_entity.id
_entity.type
_entity.pdbx_description
1 polymer ?
#
loop_
_entity_poly.entity_id
_entity_poly.type
_entity_poly.pdbx_seq_one_letter_code
_entity_poly.pdbx_strand_id
1 'polypeptide(L)'
;MHARIALACGILWCQAAAAEPLYLCKAYSGGLFWSSAHCSTRQATIDRIVEVPEGMPFEQQVLLGNQAAAEGARLAAPPPAQPNQPAPRAARQRGDDECARLEAHIARLDAAARQPQSAAVQDKLAERRRSARSRQFELRCK
;
A
#
# COMPACT_ATOMS: atom_id res chain seq x y z
N MET A 1 31.06 64.45 -9.44
CA MET A 1 31.35 63.23 -10.24
C MET A 1 30.37 62.17 -9.79
N HIS A 2 29.33 61.88 -10.59
CA HIS A 2 28.30 60.91 -10.24
C HIS A 2 28.35 59.78 -11.27
N ALA A 3 28.87 58.63 -10.83
CA ALA A 3 28.93 57.42 -11.63
C ALA A 3 27.52 56.81 -11.71
N ARG A 4 26.94 56.84 -12.91
CA ARG A 4 25.74 56.08 -13.24
C ARG A 4 26.14 54.63 -13.48
N ILE A 5 25.95 53.79 -12.49
CA ILE A 5 26.05 52.33 -12.65
C ILE A 5 24.75 51.88 -13.32
N ALA A 6 24.81 51.65 -14.64
CA ALA A 6 23.77 50.94 -15.35
C ALA A 6 23.86 49.46 -14.98
N LEU A 7 22.98 49.02 -14.07
CA LEU A 7 22.69 47.61 -13.85
C LEU A 7 21.96 47.08 -15.10
N ALA A 8 22.74 46.57 -16.06
CA ALA A 8 22.24 45.69 -17.09
C ALA A 8 21.84 44.38 -16.41
N CYS A 9 20.57 44.31 -15.97
CA CYS A 9 19.93 43.06 -15.60
C CYS A 9 19.77 42.27 -16.90
N GLY A 10 20.77 41.44 -17.22
CA GLY A 10 20.72 40.52 -18.34
C GLY A 10 19.48 39.66 -18.22
N ILE A 11 18.62 39.73 -19.24
CA ILE A 11 17.44 38.88 -19.37
C ILE A 11 17.95 37.43 -19.41
N LEU A 12 17.96 36.76 -18.25
CA LEU A 12 18.01 35.30 -18.19
C LEU A 12 16.69 34.83 -18.82
N TRP A 13 16.72 34.55 -20.13
CA TRP A 13 15.66 33.78 -20.76
C TRP A 13 15.65 32.40 -20.11
N CYS A 14 14.73 32.19 -19.16
CA CYS A 14 14.20 30.88 -18.86
C CYS A 14 13.50 30.41 -20.14
N GLN A 15 14.23 29.76 -21.06
CA GLN A 15 13.59 29.00 -22.13
C GLN A 15 12.88 27.83 -21.44
N ALA A 16 11.56 27.94 -21.29
CA ALA A 16 10.74 26.78 -21.00
C ALA A 16 11.01 25.79 -22.14
N ALA A 17 11.62 24.65 -21.82
CA ALA A 17 11.75 23.57 -22.79
C ALA A 17 10.34 23.22 -23.23
N ALA A 18 10.03 23.49 -24.49
CA ALA A 18 8.76 23.12 -25.07
C ALA A 18 8.66 21.59 -25.02
N ALA A 19 7.46 21.05 -24.79
CA ALA A 19 7.26 19.65 -24.47
C ALA A 19 6.41 18.98 -25.55
N GLU A 20 6.89 17.85 -26.07
CA GLU A 20 6.17 17.03 -27.04
C GLU A 20 5.77 15.67 -26.45
N PRO A 21 4.65 15.07 -26.90
CA PRO A 21 4.20 13.78 -26.40
C PRO A 21 4.97 12.63 -27.03
N LEU A 22 5.53 11.76 -26.19
CA LEU A 22 6.05 10.44 -26.57
C LEU A 22 5.07 9.35 -26.11
N TYR A 23 4.65 8.49 -27.03
CA TYR A 23 3.67 7.45 -26.78
C TYR A 23 4.34 6.09 -26.55
N LEU A 24 4.04 5.43 -25.44
CA LEU A 24 4.27 3.99 -25.28
C LEU A 24 3.07 3.27 -25.89
N CYS A 25 3.31 2.64 -27.03
CA CYS A 25 2.29 1.95 -27.80
C CYS A 25 2.32 0.45 -27.54
N LYS A 26 1.14 -0.15 -27.42
CA LYS A 26 0.93 -1.60 -27.35
C LYS A 26 0.36 -2.07 -28.68
N ALA A 27 1.16 -2.82 -29.45
CA ALA A 27 0.72 -3.35 -30.74
C ALA A 27 -0.42 -4.35 -30.56
N TYR A 28 -1.37 -4.40 -31.51
CA TYR A 28 -2.43 -5.41 -31.48
C TYR A 28 -1.90 -6.85 -31.59
N SER A 29 -0.75 -7.03 -32.25
CA SER A 29 -0.01 -8.30 -32.30
C SER A 29 0.71 -8.65 -30.98
N GLY A 30 0.67 -7.77 -29.99
CA GLY A 30 1.45 -7.85 -28.77
C GLY A 30 2.81 -7.13 -28.86
N GLY A 31 3.39 -6.85 -27.69
CA GLY A 31 4.63 -6.08 -27.56
C GLY A 31 4.39 -4.58 -27.31
N LEU A 32 5.41 -3.94 -26.75
CA LEU A 32 5.45 -2.50 -26.46
C LEU A 32 6.53 -1.84 -27.30
N PHE A 33 6.27 -0.64 -27.79
CA PHE A 33 7.25 0.19 -28.50
C PHE A 33 6.96 1.67 -28.27
N TRP A 34 8.00 2.50 -28.33
CA TRP A 34 7.87 3.95 -28.27
C TRP A 34 7.60 4.54 -29.65
N SER A 35 6.84 5.62 -29.71
CA SER A 35 6.51 6.32 -30.95
C SER A 35 6.28 7.81 -30.68
N SER A 36 6.79 8.67 -31.56
CA SER A 36 6.44 10.10 -31.58
C SER A 36 5.11 10.36 -32.29
N ALA A 37 4.64 9.41 -33.12
CA ALA A 37 3.31 9.43 -33.71
C ALA A 37 2.28 8.73 -32.81
N HIS A 38 1.04 9.18 -32.87
CA HIS A 38 -0.07 8.59 -32.11
C HIS A 38 -0.26 7.09 -32.45
N CYS A 39 -0.46 6.24 -31.42
CA CYS A 39 -0.43 4.77 -31.57
C CYS A 39 -1.46 4.22 -32.57
N SER A 40 -2.61 4.88 -32.71
CA SER A 40 -3.66 4.47 -33.66
C SER A 40 -3.19 4.46 -35.12
N THR A 41 -2.18 5.26 -35.47
CA THR A 41 -1.60 5.28 -36.82
C THR A 41 -0.69 4.07 -37.11
N ARG A 42 -0.40 3.25 -36.08
CA ARG A 42 0.57 2.15 -36.11
C ARG A 42 -0.03 0.80 -35.68
N GLN A 43 -1.35 0.62 -35.80
CA GLN A 43 -2.03 -0.62 -35.38
C GLN A 43 -1.75 -0.96 -33.91
N ALA A 44 -1.83 0.06 -33.04
CA ALA A 44 -1.53 -0.06 -31.62
C ALA A 44 -2.46 0.82 -30.78
N THR A 45 -2.56 0.51 -29.49
CA THR A 45 -3.22 1.34 -28.47
C THR A 45 -2.20 2.05 -27.60
N ILE A 46 -2.61 3.14 -26.95
CA ILE A 46 -1.76 3.87 -26.01
C ILE A 46 -1.74 3.10 -24.68
N ASP A 47 -0.55 2.68 -24.26
CA ASP A 47 -0.27 2.21 -22.90
C ASP A 47 0.09 3.39 -21.98
N ARG A 48 0.87 4.35 -22.49
CA ARG A 48 1.29 5.55 -21.76
C ARG A 48 1.63 6.72 -22.67
N ILE A 49 1.59 7.93 -22.13
CA ILE A 49 2.10 9.16 -22.74
C ILE A 49 3.11 9.78 -21.77
N VAL A 50 4.25 10.21 -22.27
CA VAL A 50 5.30 10.90 -21.52
C VAL A 50 5.61 12.21 -22.23
N GLU A 51 5.73 13.30 -21.48
CA GLU A 51 6.19 14.58 -22.01
C GLU A 51 7.71 14.57 -22.09
N VAL A 52 8.26 14.83 -23.27
CA VAL A 52 9.70 14.92 -23.52
C VAL A 52 10.06 16.29 -24.07
N PRO A 53 11.28 16.80 -23.84
CA PRO A 53 11.69 18.08 -24.43
C PRO A 53 11.67 18.04 -25.96
N GLU A 54 11.12 19.09 -26.57
CA GLU A 54 11.09 19.29 -28.02
C GLU A 54 12.51 19.31 -28.61
N GLY A 55 12.64 18.74 -29.81
CA GLY A 55 13.88 18.75 -30.58
C GLY A 55 14.95 17.78 -30.07
N MET A 56 14.66 17.00 -29.03
CA MET A 56 15.52 15.92 -28.56
C MET A 56 15.52 14.75 -29.56
N PRO A 57 16.67 14.13 -29.88
CA PRO A 57 16.74 12.91 -30.68
C PRO A 57 15.85 11.79 -30.12
N PHE A 58 15.17 11.05 -30.99
CA PHE A 58 14.20 10.01 -30.60
C PHE A 58 14.75 8.99 -29.60
N GLU A 59 16.00 8.54 -29.77
CA GLU A 59 16.64 7.61 -28.80
C GLU A 59 16.73 8.19 -27.38
N GLN A 60 17.00 9.50 -27.25
CA GLN A 60 17.01 10.16 -25.94
C GLN A 60 15.59 10.32 -25.38
N GLN A 61 14.59 10.55 -26.24
CA GLN A 61 13.19 10.52 -25.83
C GLN A 61 12.81 9.15 -25.25
N VAL A 62 13.22 8.06 -25.92
CA VAL A 62 13.01 6.68 -25.47
C VAL A 62 13.65 6.41 -24.10
N LEU A 63 14.87 6.91 -23.87
CA LEU A 63 15.53 6.79 -22.56
C LEU A 63 14.71 7.47 -21.45
N LEU A 64 14.25 8.69 -21.68
CA LEU A 64 13.40 9.41 -20.73
C LEU A 64 12.06 8.70 -20.51
N GLY A 65 11.45 8.21 -21.59
CA GLY A 65 10.22 7.41 -21.55
C GLY A 65 10.38 6.13 -20.71
N ASN A 66 11.50 5.41 -20.89
CA ASN A 66 11.81 4.22 -20.09
C ASN A 66 12.02 4.55 -18.61
N GLN A 67 12.66 5.68 -18.29
CA GLN A 67 12.81 6.13 -16.91
C GLN A 67 11.45 6.44 -16.27
N ALA A 68 10.59 7.18 -16.97
CA ALA A 68 9.23 7.46 -16.52
C ALA A 68 8.40 6.17 -16.36
N ALA A 69 8.61 5.17 -17.23
CA ALA A 69 7.99 3.85 -17.12
C ALA A 69 8.36 3.12 -15.84
N ALA A 70 9.67 3.05 -15.56
CA ALA A 70 10.18 2.38 -14.39
C ALA A 70 9.72 3.06 -13.11
N GLU A 71 9.68 4.40 -13.09
CA GLU A 71 9.19 5.15 -11.94
C GLU A 71 7.70 4.91 -11.71
N GLY A 72 6.87 4.97 -12.76
CA GLY A 72 5.44 4.65 -12.66
C GLY A 72 5.21 3.22 -12.14
N ALA A 73 5.98 2.25 -12.63
CA ALA A 73 5.91 0.87 -12.14
C ALA A 73 6.31 0.74 -10.67
N ARG A 74 7.34 1.49 -10.23
CA ARG A 74 7.78 1.52 -8.83
C ARG A 74 6.72 2.11 -7.91
N LEU A 75 6.08 3.20 -8.32
CA LEU A 75 5.04 3.87 -7.55
C LEU A 75 3.74 3.06 -7.50
N ALA A 76 3.44 2.29 -8.55
CA ALA A 76 2.28 1.40 -8.59
C ALA A 76 2.52 0.04 -7.91
N ALA A 77 3.77 -0.27 -7.51
CA ALA A 77 4.07 -1.54 -6.88
C ALA A 77 3.35 -1.65 -5.52
N PRO A 78 2.64 -2.75 -5.25
CA PRO A 78 2.06 -2.97 -3.93
C PRO A 78 3.18 -3.02 -2.88
N PRO A 79 2.94 -2.52 -1.65
CA PRO A 79 3.92 -2.61 -0.59
C PRO A 79 4.37 -4.07 -0.42
N PRO A 80 5.68 -4.31 -0.17
CA PRO A 80 6.18 -5.66 0.00
C PRO A 80 5.37 -6.34 1.11
N ALA A 81 4.83 -7.52 0.83
CA ALA A 81 4.12 -8.31 1.82
C ALA A 81 5.06 -8.52 3.01
N GLN A 82 4.73 -7.95 4.16
CA GLN A 82 5.54 -8.15 5.35
C GLN A 82 5.50 -9.64 5.71
N PRO A 83 6.66 -10.32 5.84
CA PRO A 83 6.67 -11.68 6.33
C PRO A 83 6.07 -11.67 7.74
N ASN A 84 5.00 -12.43 7.95
CA ASN A 84 4.35 -12.61 9.24
C ASN A 84 5.39 -13.17 10.22
N GLN A 85 6.02 -12.31 11.02
CA GLN A 85 7.03 -12.77 11.95
C GLN A 85 6.34 -13.59 13.04
N PRO A 86 6.73 -14.86 13.25
CA PRO A 86 6.19 -15.66 14.32
C PRO A 86 6.49 -14.98 15.65
N ALA A 87 5.45 -14.69 16.44
CA ALA A 87 5.62 -14.14 17.79
C ALA A 87 6.63 -14.96 18.61
N PRO A 88 7.44 -14.33 19.48
CA PRO A 88 8.40 -15.02 20.33
C PRO A 88 7.74 -16.19 21.07
N ARG A 89 8.44 -17.32 21.20
CA ARG A 89 7.89 -18.55 21.81
C ARG A 89 7.29 -18.33 23.21
N ALA A 90 7.91 -17.45 24.01
CA ALA A 90 7.43 -17.06 25.33
C ALA A 90 6.12 -16.23 25.32
N ALA A 91 5.84 -15.49 24.25
CA ALA A 91 4.57 -14.78 24.09
C ALA A 91 3.43 -15.76 23.73
N ARG A 92 3.72 -16.76 22.90
CA ARG A 92 2.77 -17.83 22.55
C ARG A 92 2.40 -18.68 23.78
N GLN A 93 3.40 -19.13 24.54
CA GLN A 93 3.19 -19.91 25.76
C GLN A 93 2.32 -19.18 26.78
N ARG A 94 2.54 -17.87 26.98
CA ARG A 94 1.69 -17.07 27.88
C ARG A 94 0.24 -16.98 27.40
N GLY A 95 0.02 -16.89 26.09
CA GLY A 95 -1.34 -16.94 25.52
C GLY A 95 -2.02 -18.29 25.76
N ASP A 96 -1.30 -19.39 25.52
CA ASP A 96 -1.81 -20.75 25.74
C ASP A 96 -2.16 -20.98 27.23
N ASP A 97 -1.31 -20.52 28.15
CA ASP A 97 -1.55 -20.58 29.60
C ASP A 97 -2.77 -19.76 30.03
N GLU A 98 -2.97 -18.58 29.45
CA GLU A 98 -4.15 -17.73 29.72
C GLU A 98 -5.43 -18.41 29.20
N CYS A 99 -5.39 -19.00 28.01
CA CYS A 99 -6.50 -19.78 27.45
C CYS A 99 -6.88 -20.97 28.36
N ALA A 100 -5.90 -21.73 28.86
CA ALA A 100 -6.14 -22.85 29.78
C ALA A 100 -6.79 -22.39 31.10
N ARG A 101 -6.38 -21.24 31.64
CA ARG A 101 -6.98 -20.65 32.85
C ARG A 101 -8.43 -20.21 32.63
N LEU A 102 -8.73 -19.64 31.47
CA LEU A 102 -10.09 -19.23 31.09
C LEU A 102 -11.01 -20.44 30.95
N GLU A 103 -10.57 -21.52 30.31
CA GLU A 103 -11.35 -22.77 30.24
C GLU A 103 -11.66 -23.33 31.63
N ALA A 104 -10.65 -23.42 32.50
CA ALA A 104 -10.86 -23.87 33.87
C ALA A 104 -11.83 -22.95 34.64
N HIS A 105 -11.82 -21.63 34.37
CA HIS A 105 -12.78 -20.71 34.98
C HIS A 105 -14.20 -20.95 34.48
N ILE A 106 -14.39 -21.11 33.18
CA ILE A 106 -15.70 -21.37 32.57
C ILE A 106 -16.27 -22.68 33.08
N ALA A 107 -15.46 -23.74 33.17
CA ALA A 107 -15.90 -25.01 33.75
C ALA A 107 -16.43 -24.87 35.19
N ARG A 108 -15.78 -24.03 36.02
CA ARG A 108 -16.27 -23.72 37.38
C ARG A 108 -17.59 -22.94 37.36
N LEU A 109 -17.75 -21.98 36.45
CA LEU A 109 -18.99 -21.22 36.30
C LEU A 109 -20.15 -22.12 35.83
N ASP A 110 -19.89 -22.98 34.85
CA ASP A 110 -20.86 -23.95 34.34
C ASP A 110 -21.26 -24.97 35.40
N ALA A 111 -20.31 -25.45 36.21
CA ALA A 111 -20.61 -26.34 37.34
C ALA A 111 -21.48 -25.66 38.41
N ALA A 112 -21.21 -24.39 38.72
CA ALA A 112 -22.02 -23.60 39.66
C ALA A 112 -23.44 -23.34 39.14
N ALA A 113 -23.59 -23.10 37.84
CA ALA A 113 -24.89 -22.85 37.20
C ALA A 113 -25.81 -24.08 37.17
N ARG A 114 -25.25 -25.29 37.30
CA ARG A 114 -26.01 -26.55 37.41
C ARG A 114 -26.57 -26.82 38.80
N GLN A 115 -26.13 -26.07 39.81
CA GLN A 115 -26.71 -26.15 41.15
C GLN A 115 -28.00 -25.32 41.23
N PRO A 116 -28.91 -25.62 42.16
CA PRO A 116 -30.04 -24.75 42.45
C PRO A 116 -29.53 -23.37 42.90
N GLN A 117 -29.77 -22.35 42.09
CA GLN A 117 -29.38 -20.97 42.33
C GLN A 117 -30.60 -20.07 42.16
N SER A 118 -30.61 -18.91 42.82
CA SER A 118 -31.61 -17.87 42.55
C SER A 118 -31.42 -17.29 41.14
N ALA A 119 -32.48 -16.72 40.57
CA ALA A 119 -32.43 -16.09 39.25
C ALA A 119 -31.30 -15.04 39.14
N ALA A 120 -31.18 -14.15 40.13
CA ALA A 120 -30.15 -13.13 40.16
C ALA A 120 -28.72 -13.71 40.22
N VAL A 121 -28.53 -14.89 40.82
CA VAL A 121 -27.23 -15.58 40.81
C VAL A 121 -26.98 -16.25 39.47
N GLN A 122 -27.99 -16.84 38.83
CA GLN A 122 -27.87 -17.40 37.48
C GLN A 122 -27.47 -16.32 36.47
N ASP A 123 -28.07 -15.12 36.54
CA ASP A 123 -27.73 -14.00 35.65
C ASP A 123 -26.25 -13.60 35.80
N LYS A 124 -25.78 -13.47 37.04
CA LYS A 124 -24.36 -13.16 37.33
C LYS A 124 -23.41 -14.24 36.81
N LEU A 125 -23.79 -15.51 36.90
CA LEU A 125 -22.98 -16.62 36.35
C LEU A 125 -22.93 -16.55 34.82
N ALA A 126 -24.06 -16.25 34.17
CA ALA A 126 -24.15 -16.08 32.72
C ALA A 126 -23.29 -14.91 32.22
N GLU A 127 -23.32 -13.76 32.91
CA GLU A 127 -22.48 -12.60 32.59
C GLU A 127 -21.00 -12.93 32.72
N ARG A 128 -20.58 -13.53 33.84
CA ARG A 128 -19.18 -13.91 34.05
C ARG A 128 -18.67 -14.89 33.00
N ARG A 129 -19.53 -15.84 32.60
CA ARG A 129 -19.22 -16.81 31.54
C ARG A 129 -19.06 -16.10 30.19
N ARG A 130 -19.95 -15.15 29.88
CA ARG A 130 -19.86 -14.33 28.67
C ARG A 130 -18.54 -13.56 28.64
N SER A 131 -18.16 -12.87 29.71
CA SER A 131 -16.89 -12.13 29.78
C SER A 131 -15.68 -13.04 29.57
N ALA A 132 -15.65 -14.23 30.18
CA ALA A 132 -14.56 -15.18 29.99
C ALA A 132 -14.47 -15.69 28.54
N ARG A 133 -15.61 -15.97 27.89
CA ARG A 133 -15.67 -16.38 26.47
C ARG A 133 -15.27 -15.23 25.53
N SER A 134 -15.66 -13.98 25.82
CA SER A 134 -15.19 -12.80 25.07
C SER A 134 -13.68 -12.66 25.15
N ARG A 135 -13.08 -12.88 26.33
CA ARG A 135 -11.63 -12.86 26.48
C ARG A 135 -10.93 -13.95 25.68
N GLN A 136 -11.51 -15.17 25.63
CA GLN A 136 -10.98 -16.23 24.77
C GLN A 136 -11.02 -15.86 23.29
N PHE A 137 -12.08 -15.16 22.85
CA PHE A 137 -12.20 -14.66 21.48
C PHE A 137 -11.14 -13.60 21.16
N GLU A 138 -10.92 -12.64 22.06
CA GLU A 138 -9.85 -11.62 21.91
C GLU A 138 -8.46 -12.25 21.78
N LEU A 139 -8.18 -13.27 22.60
CA LEU A 139 -6.91 -14.00 22.61
C LEU A 139 -6.78 -15.02 21.47
N ARG A 140 -7.86 -15.28 20.74
CA ARG A 140 -7.94 -16.31 19.69
C ARG A 140 -7.53 -17.69 20.22
N CYS A 141 -8.01 -18.04 21.41
CA CYS A 141 -7.86 -19.38 21.95
C CYS A 141 -8.42 -20.41 20.95
N LYS A 142 -7.74 -21.56 20.82
CA LYS A 142 -8.13 -22.65 19.92
C LYS A 142 -9.03 -23.66 20.58
#